data_AF-A0A6G1QQQ9-F1
#
_entry.id   AF-A0A6G1QQQ9-F1
#
_cell.length_a   1.000
_cell.length_b   1.000
_cell.length_c   1.000
_cell.angle_alpha   90.00
_cell.angle_beta   90.00
_cell.angle_gamma   90.00
#
_symmetry.space_group_name_H-M   'P 1'
#
loop_
_entity.id
_entity.type
_entity.pdbx_description
1 polymer ?
#
loop_
_entity_poly.entity_id
_entity_poly.type
_entity_poly.pdbx_seq_one_letter_code
_entity_poly.pdbx_strand_id
1 'polypeptide(L)'
;MLSKKEKQLIAEIWESLTPVAEEIGAEALLRMFASFPGTKTYFSHLDISPGSPHLLSHGKKIVLAIADGAKDISQLTVTLAPLQTLHAYQLRIDPTNFKLFSHCMLVTLACHMGEDFTPIAHAAMDKYLSAFAAVLAEKYR
;
A
#
# COMPACT_ATOMS: atom_id res chain seq x y z
N MET A 1 3.31 2.66 17.98
CA MET A 1 3.93 1.32 17.98
C MET A 1 2.82 0.29 17.92
N LEU A 2 2.92 -0.73 17.05
CA LEU A 2 1.91 -1.79 16.93
C LEU A 2 2.07 -2.83 18.05
N SER A 3 0.97 -3.16 18.71
CA SER A 3 0.89 -4.22 19.72
C SER A 3 0.99 -5.62 19.07
N LYS A 4 1.27 -6.66 19.88
CA LYS A 4 1.31 -8.05 19.39
C LYS A 4 0.00 -8.48 18.72
N LYS A 5 -1.15 -8.08 19.29
CA LYS A 5 -2.48 -8.40 18.74
C LYS A 5 -2.71 -7.71 17.40
N GLU A 6 -2.34 -6.44 17.27
CA GLU A 6 -2.46 -5.72 16.00
C GLU A 6 -1.58 -6.36 14.92
N LYS A 7 -0.33 -6.73 15.25
CA LYS A 7 0.57 -7.42 14.32
C LYS A 7 -0.04 -8.72 13.78
N GLN A 8 -0.58 -9.55 14.66
CA GLN A 8 -1.22 -10.79 14.27
C GLN A 8 -2.44 -10.55 13.37
N LEU A 9 -3.33 -9.62 13.76
CA LEU A 9 -4.50 -9.26 12.98
C LEU A 9 -4.13 -8.77 11.58
N ILE A 10 -3.12 -7.91 11.44
CA ILE A 10 -2.66 -7.40 10.15
C ILE A 10 -2.15 -8.54 9.25
N ALA A 11 -1.39 -9.49 9.82
CA ALA A 11 -0.89 -10.65 9.08
C ALA A 11 -2.03 -11.54 8.58
N GLU A 12 -3.02 -11.84 9.44
CA GLU A 12 -4.20 -12.63 9.09
C GLU A 12 -5.04 -11.96 7.99
N ILE A 13 -5.26 -10.64 8.09
CA ILE A 13 -5.96 -9.87 7.06
C ILE A 13 -5.24 -10.00 5.71
N TRP A 14 -3.93 -9.75 5.67
CA TRP A 14 -3.19 -9.81 4.40
C TRP A 14 -3.06 -11.21 3.82
N GLU A 15 -2.97 -12.25 4.66
CA GLU A 15 -3.02 -13.64 4.22
C GLU A 15 -4.34 -13.93 3.48
N SER A 16 -5.46 -13.47 4.03
CA SER A 16 -6.80 -13.65 3.41
C SER A 16 -6.99 -12.86 2.12
N LEU A 17 -6.34 -11.70 1.97
CA LEU A 17 -6.53 -10.79 0.83
C LEU A 17 -5.51 -11.00 -0.30
N THR A 18 -4.43 -11.75 -0.06
CA THR A 18 -3.40 -12.05 -1.08
C THR A 18 -3.96 -12.69 -2.36
N PRO A 19 -4.97 -13.57 -2.33
CA PRO A 19 -5.58 -14.14 -3.54
C PRO A 19 -6.20 -13.10 -4.49
N VAL A 20 -6.64 -11.95 -3.99
CA VAL A 20 -7.27 -10.84 -4.75
C VAL A 20 -6.40 -9.57 -4.73
N ALA A 21 -5.08 -9.75 -4.58
CA ALA A 21 -4.13 -8.65 -4.47
C ALA A 21 -4.09 -7.74 -5.71
N GLU A 22 -4.38 -8.30 -6.89
CA GLU A 22 -4.41 -7.54 -8.13
C GLU A 22 -5.59 -6.57 -8.19
N GLU A 23 -6.80 -7.01 -7.82
CA GLU A 23 -7.97 -6.14 -7.78
C GLU A 23 -7.81 -5.05 -6.72
N ILE A 24 -7.42 -5.42 -5.50
CA ILE A 24 -7.23 -4.46 -4.39
C ILE A 24 -6.21 -3.38 -4.75
N GLY A 25 -5.05 -3.78 -5.27
CA GLY A 25 -3.98 -2.85 -5.60
C GLY A 25 -4.35 -1.92 -6.76
N ALA A 26 -4.97 -2.46 -7.81
CA ALA A 26 -5.43 -1.65 -8.93
C ALA A 26 -6.54 -0.67 -8.52
N GLU A 27 -7.50 -1.12 -7.71
CA GLU A 27 -8.58 -0.27 -7.23
C GLU A 27 -8.07 0.86 -6.33
N ALA A 28 -7.12 0.57 -5.43
CA ALA A 28 -6.49 1.61 -4.61
C ALA A 28 -5.77 2.67 -5.46
N LEU A 29 -5.07 2.26 -6.53
CA LEU A 29 -4.46 3.19 -7.48
C LEU A 29 -5.50 4.01 -8.25
N LEU A 30 -6.58 3.39 -8.73
CA LEU A 30 -7.66 4.10 -9.44
C LEU A 30 -8.33 5.14 -8.53
N ARG A 31 -8.59 4.79 -7.26
CA ARG A 31 -9.11 5.72 -6.24
C ARG A 31 -8.17 6.89 -6.02
N MET A 32 -6.86 6.64 -5.97
CA MET A 32 -5.84 7.68 -5.85
C MET A 32 -5.81 8.58 -7.07
N PHE A 33 -5.85 8.01 -8.28
CA PHE A 33 -5.85 8.77 -9.53
C PHE A 33 -7.11 9.62 -9.71
N ALA A 34 -8.26 9.15 -9.22
CA ALA A 34 -9.51 9.90 -9.27
C ALA A 34 -9.54 11.02 -8.23
N SER A 35 -9.17 10.73 -6.98
CA SER A 35 -9.23 11.68 -5.85
C SER A 35 -8.09 12.70 -5.87
N PHE A 36 -6.92 12.30 -6.39
CA PHE A 36 -5.68 13.09 -6.41
C PHE A 36 -5.03 13.05 -7.80
N PRO A 37 -5.61 13.72 -8.82
CA PRO A 37 -5.18 13.58 -10.21
C PRO A 37 -3.71 13.89 -10.49
N GLY A 38 -3.07 14.74 -9.67
CA GLY A 38 -1.63 15.04 -9.79
C GLY A 38 -0.73 13.80 -9.66
N THR A 39 -1.19 12.76 -8.96
CA THR A 39 -0.46 11.49 -8.81
C THR A 39 -0.31 10.71 -10.12
N LYS A 40 -1.13 11.00 -11.14
CA LYS A 40 -1.03 10.36 -12.47
C LYS A 40 0.26 10.70 -13.21
N THR A 41 0.91 11.82 -12.87
CA THR A 41 2.12 12.29 -13.56
C THR A 41 3.25 11.28 -13.52
N TYR A 42 3.40 10.54 -12.41
CA TYR A 42 4.37 9.45 -12.25
C TYR A 42 4.12 8.23 -13.14
N PHE A 43 2.93 8.14 -13.74
CA PHE A 43 2.49 7.02 -14.59
C PHE A 43 2.18 7.44 -16.03
N SER A 44 2.59 8.64 -16.45
CA SER A 44 2.25 9.23 -17.76
C SER A 44 2.68 8.39 -18.98
N HIS A 45 3.62 7.46 -18.81
CA HIS A 45 4.12 6.57 -19.86
C HIS A 45 3.45 5.19 -19.88
N LEU A 46 2.41 4.99 -19.06
CA LEU A 46 1.79 3.69 -18.82
C LEU A 46 0.28 3.75 -19.10
N ASP A 47 -0.27 2.63 -19.55
CA ASP A 47 -1.72 2.47 -19.60
C ASP A 47 -2.26 2.24 -18.19
N ILE A 48 -2.89 3.27 -17.63
CA ILE A 48 -3.53 3.27 -16.31
C ILE A 48 -5.06 3.21 -16.40
N SER A 49 -5.61 2.76 -17.54
CA SER A 49 -7.05 2.55 -17.68
C SER A 49 -7.54 1.43 -16.73
N PRO A 50 -8.80 1.50 -16.24
CA PRO A 50 -9.37 0.44 -15.42
C PRO A 50 -9.27 -0.92 -16.11
N GLY A 51 -8.72 -1.92 -15.42
CA GLY A 51 -8.53 -3.27 -15.94
C GLY A 51 -7.32 -3.44 -16.86
N SER A 52 -6.48 -2.43 -17.05
CA SER A 52 -5.26 -2.60 -17.85
C SER A 52 -4.33 -3.67 -17.23
N PRO A 53 -3.67 -4.52 -18.03
CA PRO A 53 -2.75 -5.53 -17.51
C PRO A 53 -1.61 -4.93 -16.68
N HIS A 54 -1.16 -3.73 -17.07
CA HIS A 54 -0.11 -3.02 -16.34
C HIS A 54 -0.57 -2.60 -14.96
N LEU A 55 -1.76 -1.99 -14.85
CA LEU A 55 -2.31 -1.52 -13.59
C LEU A 55 -2.56 -2.67 -12.61
N LEU A 56 -3.12 -3.78 -13.09
CA LEU A 56 -3.34 -5.01 -12.29
C LEU A 56 -2.01 -5.59 -11.80
N SER A 57 -1.02 -5.74 -12.69
CA SER A 57 0.30 -6.26 -12.32
C SER A 57 1.02 -5.35 -11.33
N HIS A 58 0.93 -4.03 -11.51
CA HIS A 58 1.56 -3.07 -10.60
C HIS A 58 0.85 -3.05 -9.24
N GLY A 59 -0.49 -3.02 -9.22
CA GLY A 59 -1.29 -3.13 -8.02
C GLY A 59 -0.95 -4.37 -7.19
N LYS A 60 -0.87 -5.53 -7.84
CA LYS A 60 -0.45 -6.80 -7.21
C LYS A 60 0.92 -6.69 -6.54
N LYS A 61 1.92 -6.09 -7.22
CA LYS A 61 3.27 -5.92 -6.64
C LYS A 61 3.24 -5.08 -5.36
N ILE A 62 2.44 -4.02 -5.34
CA ILE A 62 2.30 -3.17 -4.16
C ILE A 62 1.66 -3.95 -3.01
N VAL A 63 0.53 -4.61 -3.25
CA VAL A 63 -0.18 -5.37 -2.21
C VAL A 63 0.68 -6.51 -1.68
N LEU A 64 1.41 -7.23 -2.54
CA LEU A 64 2.33 -8.28 -2.09
C LEU A 64 3.49 -7.74 -1.25
N ALA A 65 4.04 -6.57 -1.58
CA ALA A 65 5.09 -5.94 -0.76
C ALA A 65 4.55 -5.51 0.62
N ILE A 66 3.31 -5.03 0.68
CA ILE A 66 2.62 -4.70 1.93
C ILE A 66 2.35 -6.00 2.72
N ALA A 67 1.79 -7.03 2.11
CA ALA A 67 1.53 -8.31 2.78
C ALA A 67 2.82 -8.96 3.30
N ASP A 68 3.92 -8.88 2.56
CA ASP A 68 5.21 -9.42 3.01
C ASP A 68 5.77 -8.64 4.20
N GLY A 69 5.70 -7.31 4.16
CA GLY A 69 6.10 -6.46 5.28
C GLY A 69 5.26 -6.65 6.54
N ALA A 70 4.03 -7.13 6.42
CA ALA A 70 3.15 -7.44 7.55
C ALA A 70 3.60 -8.69 8.34
N LYS A 71 4.29 -9.63 7.69
CA LYS A 71 4.78 -10.87 8.33
C LYS A 71 5.81 -10.58 9.43
N ASP A 72 6.71 -9.63 9.18
CA ASP A 72 7.65 -9.13 10.18
C ASP A 72 7.89 -7.63 10.06
N ILE A 73 7.06 -6.88 10.78
CA ILE A 73 7.11 -5.41 10.82
C ILE A 73 8.44 -4.89 11.37
N SER A 74 9.17 -5.69 12.18
CA SER A 74 10.47 -5.26 12.73
C SER A 74 11.57 -5.19 11.68
N GLN A 75 11.40 -5.90 10.56
CA GLN A 75 12.35 -5.96 9.46
C GLN A 75 12.02 -5.03 8.29
N LEU A 76 10.98 -4.19 8.40
CA LEU A 76 10.52 -3.33 7.29
C LEU A 76 11.66 -2.51 6.65
N THR A 77 12.55 -1.90 7.44
CA THR A 77 13.68 -1.12 6.91
C THR A 77 14.59 -1.97 6.03
N VAL A 78 14.83 -3.23 6.41
CA VAL A 78 15.66 -4.15 5.64
C VAL A 78 14.91 -4.62 4.40
N THR A 79 13.68 -5.11 4.55
CA THR A 79 12.86 -5.63 3.45
C THR A 79 12.57 -4.58 2.39
N LEU A 80 12.38 -3.32 2.79
CA LEU A 80 12.04 -2.23 1.87
C LEU A 80 13.25 -1.45 1.35
N ALA A 81 14.49 -1.76 1.78
CA ALA A 81 15.68 -1.02 1.37
C ALA A 81 15.86 -0.87 -0.17
N PRO A 82 15.57 -1.89 -0.99
CA PRO A 82 15.60 -1.74 -2.45
C PRO A 82 14.51 -0.77 -2.95
N LEU A 83 13.30 -0.87 -2.39
CA LEU A 83 12.18 0.00 -2.76
C LEU A 83 12.39 1.45 -2.32
N GLN A 84 12.99 1.69 -1.15
CA GLN A 84 13.39 3.03 -0.71
C GLN A 84 14.28 3.71 -1.75
N THR A 85 15.30 2.98 -2.22
CA THR A 85 16.27 3.47 -3.21
C THR A 85 15.59 3.78 -4.55
N LEU A 86 14.76 2.84 -5.02
CA LEU A 86 13.99 2.98 -6.25
C LEU A 86 13.10 4.22 -6.19
N HIS A 87 12.27 4.34 -5.15
CA HIS A 87 11.33 5.44 -5.04
C HIS A 87 12.06 6.78 -4.87
N ALA A 88 13.07 6.86 -4.00
CA ALA A 88 13.75 8.12 -3.68
C ALA A 88 14.61 8.66 -4.82
N TYR A 89 15.48 7.83 -5.40
CA TYR A 89 16.54 8.33 -6.27
C TYR A 89 16.23 8.16 -7.76
N GLN A 90 15.49 7.11 -8.12
CA GLN A 90 15.15 6.82 -9.52
C GLN A 90 13.79 7.42 -9.90
N LEU A 91 12.73 7.06 -9.15
CA LEU A 91 11.37 7.52 -9.45
C LEU A 91 11.10 8.93 -8.92
N ARG A 92 11.81 9.34 -7.86
CA ARG A 92 11.70 10.65 -7.20
C ARG A 92 10.25 11.01 -6.86
N ILE A 93 9.53 10.04 -6.29
CA ILE A 93 8.14 10.21 -5.88
C ILE A 93 8.08 11.19 -4.71
N ASP A 94 7.22 12.22 -4.76
CA ASP A 94 7.06 13.09 -3.59
C ASP A 94 6.53 12.24 -2.40
N PRO A 95 7.21 12.25 -1.23
CA PRO A 95 6.83 11.43 -0.09
C PRO A 95 5.40 11.62 0.43
N THR A 96 4.79 12.77 0.14
CA THR A 96 3.38 13.04 0.50
C THR A 96 2.42 12.06 -0.18
N ASN A 97 2.75 11.57 -1.38
CA ASN A 97 1.91 10.66 -2.14
C ASN A 97 1.76 9.28 -1.48
N PHE A 98 2.73 8.84 -0.66
CA PHE A 98 2.60 7.58 0.08
C PHE A 98 1.42 7.61 1.07
N LYS A 99 1.15 8.77 1.67
CA LYS A 99 0.00 8.94 2.57
C LYS A 99 -1.33 8.93 1.81
N LEU A 100 -1.36 9.55 0.62
CA LEU A 100 -2.54 9.53 -0.25
C LEU A 100 -2.87 8.10 -0.69
N PHE A 101 -1.86 7.34 -1.10
CA PHE A 101 -2.03 5.94 -1.45
C PHE A 101 -2.48 5.10 -0.24
N SER A 102 -1.86 5.30 0.93
CA SER A 102 -2.25 4.60 2.17
C SER A 102 -3.73 4.83 2.50
N HIS A 103 -4.22 6.06 2.37
CA HIS A 103 -5.64 6.35 2.57
C HIS A 103 -6.53 5.66 1.54
N CYS A 104 -6.17 5.69 0.25
CA CYS A 104 -6.93 5.00 -0.79
C CYS A 104 -6.97 3.48 -0.56
N MET A 105 -5.87 2.90 -0.07
CA MET A 105 -5.80 1.49 0.32
C MET A 105 -6.77 1.19 1.47
N LEU A 106 -6.81 2.02 2.52
CA LEU A 106 -7.78 1.84 3.62
C LEU A 106 -9.23 1.87 3.13
N VAL A 107 -9.56 2.78 2.20
CA VAL A 107 -10.89 2.84 1.59
C VAL A 107 -11.18 1.58 0.77
N THR A 108 -10.23 1.10 -0.03
CA THR A 108 -10.39 -0.16 -0.77
C THR A 108 -10.61 -1.33 0.18
N LEU A 109 -9.81 -1.46 1.24
CA LEU A 109 -9.97 -2.53 2.23
C LEU A 109 -11.36 -2.48 2.89
N ALA A 110 -11.86 -1.29 3.23
CA ALA A 110 -13.20 -1.13 3.78
C ALA A 110 -14.29 -1.62 2.80
N CYS A 111 -14.13 -1.38 1.49
CA CYS A 111 -15.07 -1.87 0.48
C CYS A 111 -15.01 -3.40 0.30
N HIS A 112 -13.82 -4.00 0.36
CA HIS A 112 -13.62 -5.44 0.14
C HIS A 112 -13.98 -6.28 1.36
N MET A 113 -13.69 -5.79 2.57
CA MET A 113 -13.91 -6.53 3.82
C MET A 113 -15.30 -6.25 4.44
N GLY A 114 -15.96 -5.15 4.06
CA GLY A 114 -17.29 -4.81 4.58
C GLY A 114 -17.31 -4.73 6.11
N GLU A 115 -18.19 -5.52 6.73
CA GLU A 115 -18.34 -5.57 8.21
C GLU A 115 -17.08 -6.09 8.93
N ASP A 116 -16.24 -6.86 8.25
CA ASP A 116 -14.98 -7.39 8.81
C ASP A 116 -13.91 -6.30 8.95
N PHE A 117 -14.06 -5.15 8.28
CA PHE A 117 -13.21 -3.98 8.49
C PHE A 117 -13.62 -3.20 9.74
N THR A 118 -13.56 -3.88 10.88
CA THR A 118 -13.91 -3.33 12.19
C THR A 118 -13.07 -2.10 12.54
N PRO A 119 -13.50 -1.26 13.51
CA PRO A 119 -12.70 -0.13 13.98
C PRO A 119 -11.30 -0.53 14.47
N ILE A 120 -11.15 -1.74 15.02
CA ILE A 120 -9.86 -2.29 15.46
C ILE A 120 -8.99 -2.63 14.24
N ALA A 121 -9.55 -3.31 13.23
CA ALA A 121 -8.85 -3.63 11.99
C ALA A 121 -8.39 -2.35 11.26
N HIS A 122 -9.28 -1.35 11.16
CA HIS A 122 -8.96 -0.06 10.58
C HIS A 122 -7.81 0.62 11.32
N ALA A 123 -7.89 0.77 12.64
CA ALA A 123 -6.84 1.42 13.42
C ALA A 123 -5.49 0.68 13.35
N ALA A 124 -5.50 -0.65 13.32
CA ALA A 124 -4.28 -1.44 13.16
C ALA A 124 -3.66 -1.25 11.77
N MET A 125 -4.48 -1.32 10.72
CA MET A 125 -4.03 -1.17 9.33
C MET A 125 -3.51 0.23 9.04
N ASP A 126 -4.16 1.29 9.55
CA ASP A 126 -3.71 2.67 9.37
C ASP A 126 -2.34 2.92 10.03
N LYS A 127 -2.14 2.42 11.25
CA LYS A 127 -0.83 2.46 11.94
C LYS A 127 0.24 1.72 11.13
N TYR A 128 -0.11 0.58 10.55
CA TYR A 128 0.81 -0.22 9.76
C TYR A 128 1.20 0.44 8.45
N LEU A 129 0.22 0.89 7.66
CA LEU A 129 0.48 1.59 6.39
C LEU A 129 1.25 2.90 6.63
N SER A 130 0.97 3.59 7.74
CA SER A 130 1.76 4.76 8.16
C SER A 130 3.22 4.41 8.43
N ALA A 131 3.51 3.30 9.11
CA ALA A 131 4.87 2.82 9.34
C ALA A 131 5.55 2.40 8.03
N PHE A 132 4.84 1.65 7.17
CA PHE A 132 5.33 1.22 5.86
C PHE A 132 5.69 2.40 4.97
N ALA A 133 4.81 3.40 4.88
CA ALA A 133 5.04 4.65 4.15
C ALA A 133 6.22 5.44 4.72
N ALA A 134 6.34 5.53 6.05
CA ALA A 134 7.45 6.23 6.70
C ALA A 134 8.80 5.57 6.39
N VAL A 135 8.86 4.23 6.39
CA VAL A 135 10.06 3.47 6.01
C VAL A 135 10.37 3.68 4.52
N LEU A 136 9.40 3.60 3.61
CA LEU A 136 9.65 3.88 2.18
C LEU A 136 10.21 5.29 1.93
N ALA A 137 9.77 6.25 2.74
CA ALA A 137 10.19 7.64 2.66
C ALA A 137 11.51 7.96 3.40
N GLU A 138 12.15 6.98 4.06
CA GLU A 138 13.30 7.23 4.94
C GLU A 138 14.49 7.86 4.21
N LYS A 139 14.77 7.42 2.97
CA LYS A 139 15.90 7.92 2.15
C LYS A 139 15.71 9.30 1.50
N TYR A 140 14.56 9.94 1.72
CA TYR A 140 14.29 11.30 1.26
C TYR A 140 14.70 12.36 2.29
N ARG A 141 15.08 11.94 3.49
CA ARG A 141 15.44 12.80 4.62
C ARG A 141 16.95 12.93 4.77
#